data_AF-A0A371PFI9-F1
#
_entry.id   AF-A0A371PFI9-F1
#
_cell.length_a   1.000
_cell.length_b   1.000
_cell.length_c   1.000
_cell.angle_alpha   90.00
_cell.angle_beta   90.00
_cell.angle_gamma   90.00
#
_symmetry.space_group_name_H-M   'P 1'
#
loop_
_entity.id
_entity.type
_entity.pdbx_description
1 polymer ?
#
loop_
_entity_poly.entity_id
_entity_poly.type
_entity_poly.pdbx_seq_one_letter_code
_entity_poly.pdbx_strand_id
1 'polypeptide(L)'
;MRGKTHLAIGAAVGAGAAAFYSSDLSESHMYIGIAAFSALCPDLDGPSILSSKITKVSKKIREVALWGGLLYIGIILYLWLTGKPISPLAAGGSLAAVLIGLTMKQGVIRNALVSAVGLYLVSLGTTMEELWLTGLGVFVIIAPWLKHRGMTHTVWMLPLWWWLGLGLEQYLKLDGIAFTAMLGYLSHLAADTLTPSGVKWLYPLMKKSFKLKL
;
A
#
# COMPACT_ATOMS: atom_id res chain seq x y z
N MET A 1 -1.68 -7.49 -13.99
CA MET A 1 -0.96 -8.80 -14.00
C MET A 1 -0.88 -9.30 -12.56
N ARG A 2 0.00 -10.26 -12.21
CA ARG A 2 0.27 -10.57 -10.80
C ARG A 2 1.33 -9.60 -10.26
N GLY A 3 1.27 -9.25 -8.97
CA GLY A 3 2.26 -8.37 -8.33
C GLY A 3 3.72 -8.82 -8.50
N LYS A 4 3.99 -10.13 -8.58
CA LYS A 4 5.36 -10.66 -8.77
C LYS A 4 5.90 -10.27 -10.14
N THR A 5 5.04 -10.18 -11.14
CA THR A 5 5.42 -9.75 -12.48
C THR A 5 5.72 -8.26 -12.51
N HIS A 6 4.92 -7.43 -11.82
CA HIS A 6 5.20 -6.00 -11.66
C HIS A 6 6.54 -5.76 -10.95
N LEU A 7 6.81 -6.50 -9.87
CA LEU A 7 8.10 -6.47 -9.18
C LEU A 7 9.25 -6.84 -10.11
N ALA A 8 9.13 -7.91 -10.89
CA ALA A 8 10.18 -8.37 -11.80
C ALA A 8 10.44 -7.38 -12.95
N ILE A 9 9.39 -6.83 -13.55
CA ILE A 9 9.51 -5.80 -14.60
C ILE A 9 10.15 -4.53 -14.03
N GLY A 10 9.70 -4.07 -12.86
CA GLY A 10 10.29 -2.92 -12.19
C GLY A 10 11.77 -3.13 -11.86
N ALA A 11 12.14 -4.30 -11.34
CA ALA A 11 13.55 -4.64 -11.10
C ALA A 11 14.38 -4.66 -12.39
N ALA A 12 13.83 -5.16 -13.50
CA ALA A 12 14.49 -5.12 -14.80
C ALA A 12 14.68 -3.69 -15.33
N VAL A 13 13.67 -2.81 -15.16
CA VAL A 13 13.79 -1.39 -15.47
C VAL A 13 14.88 -0.72 -14.64
N GLY A 14 14.94 -1.01 -13.34
CA GLY A 14 15.99 -0.50 -12.46
C GLY A 14 17.38 -1.04 -12.78
N ALA A 15 17.50 -2.29 -13.22
CA ALA A 15 18.77 -2.85 -13.69
C ALA A 15 19.24 -2.18 -14.99
N GLY A 16 18.30 -1.88 -15.91
CA GLY A 16 18.58 -1.06 -17.07
C GLY A 16 19.04 0.34 -16.70
N ALA A 17 18.34 1.01 -15.77
CA ALA A 17 18.73 2.33 -15.30
C ALA A 17 20.10 2.34 -14.62
N ALA A 18 20.41 1.33 -13.80
CA ALA A 18 21.73 1.17 -13.22
C ALA A 18 22.81 1.13 -14.31
N ALA A 19 22.62 0.37 -15.39
CA ALA A 19 23.58 0.30 -16.48
C ALA A 19 23.88 1.65 -17.18
N PHE A 20 23.00 2.65 -17.05
CA PHE A 20 23.21 4.00 -17.60
C PHE A 20 23.70 5.02 -16.57
N TYR A 21 23.29 4.90 -15.31
CA TYR A 21 23.50 5.92 -14.28
C TYR A 21 24.47 5.50 -13.17
N SER A 22 24.60 4.20 -12.87
CA SER A 22 25.49 3.77 -11.78
C SER A 22 26.94 3.75 -12.25
N SER A 23 27.80 4.44 -11.50
CA SER A 23 29.25 4.42 -11.71
C SER A 23 29.89 3.19 -11.06
N ASP A 24 29.23 2.65 -10.04
CA ASP A 24 29.67 1.52 -9.23
C ASP A 24 28.55 0.46 -9.11
N LEU A 25 28.96 -0.80 -9.08
CA LEU A 25 28.08 -1.93 -8.77
C LEU A 25 27.46 -1.78 -7.37
N SER A 26 28.19 -1.13 -6.45
CA SER A 26 27.69 -0.85 -5.10
C SER A 26 26.45 0.03 -5.09
N GLU A 27 26.21 0.89 -6.08
CA GLU A 27 25.03 1.79 -6.14
C GLU A 27 23.87 1.20 -6.95
N SER A 28 24.16 0.21 -7.79
CA SER A 28 23.21 -0.41 -8.73
C SER A 28 21.96 -1.00 -8.04
N HIS A 29 22.12 -1.47 -6.80
CA HIS A 29 21.00 -2.01 -6.03
C HIS A 29 19.93 -0.95 -5.68
N MET A 30 20.31 0.32 -5.57
CA MET A 30 19.37 1.41 -5.29
C MET A 30 18.40 1.60 -6.46
N TYR A 31 18.92 1.66 -7.69
CA TYR A 31 18.11 1.77 -8.91
C TYR A 31 17.13 0.60 -9.06
N ILE A 32 17.62 -0.63 -8.86
CA ILE A 32 16.79 -1.85 -8.90
C ILE A 32 15.70 -1.79 -7.84
N GLY A 33 16.07 -1.49 -6.59
CA GLY A 33 15.14 -1.42 -5.47
C GLY A 33 14.07 -0.36 -5.64
N ILE A 34 14.45 0.84 -6.08
CA ILE A 34 13.56 1.98 -6.26
C ILE A 34 12.58 1.74 -7.42
N ALA A 35 13.03 1.23 -8.57
CA ALA A 35 12.14 0.90 -9.67
C ALA A 35 11.19 -0.25 -9.31
N ALA A 36 11.69 -1.28 -8.62
CA ALA A 36 10.90 -2.41 -8.15
C ALA A 36 9.83 -1.99 -7.13
N PHE A 37 10.17 -1.11 -6.19
CA PHE A 37 9.22 -0.53 -5.23
C PHE A 37 8.17 0.32 -5.95
N SER A 38 8.61 1.20 -6.85
CA SER A 38 7.76 2.10 -7.63
C SER A 38 6.75 1.34 -8.49
N ALA A 39 7.14 0.21 -9.08
CA ALA A 39 6.26 -0.66 -9.84
C ALA A 39 5.18 -1.36 -9.00
N LEU A 40 5.34 -1.43 -7.66
CA LEU A 40 4.34 -2.05 -6.78
C LEU A 40 3.37 -1.02 -6.16
N CYS A 41 3.74 0.25 -6.14
CA CYS A 41 2.97 1.32 -5.50
C CYS A 41 1.57 1.56 -6.08
N PRO A 42 1.30 1.44 -7.40
CA PRO A 42 -0.05 1.61 -7.93
C PRO A 42 -1.08 0.69 -7.27
N ASP A 43 -0.70 -0.56 -6.99
CA ASP A 43 -1.58 -1.57 -6.41
C ASP A 43 -1.78 -1.43 -4.89
N LEU A 44 -1.19 -0.42 -4.23
CA LEU A 44 -1.48 -0.14 -2.82
C LEU A 44 -2.96 0.23 -2.59
N ASP A 45 -3.68 0.63 -3.63
CA ASP A 45 -5.14 0.80 -3.67
C ASP A 45 -5.94 -0.50 -3.48
N GLY A 46 -5.26 -1.64 -3.43
CA GLY A 46 -5.85 -2.97 -3.34
C GLY A 46 -4.99 -3.99 -2.60
N PRO A 47 -5.35 -5.28 -2.68
CA PRO A 47 -4.48 -6.36 -2.23
C PRO A 47 -3.25 -6.43 -3.13
N SER A 48 -2.07 -6.14 -2.57
CA SER A 48 -0.80 -6.15 -3.30
C SER A 48 0.27 -6.93 -2.55
N ILE A 49 1.45 -7.09 -3.17
CA ILE A 49 2.60 -7.69 -2.49
C ILE A 49 2.99 -6.88 -1.26
N LEU A 50 3.00 -5.54 -1.38
CA LEU A 50 3.34 -4.62 -0.29
C LEU A 50 2.39 -4.76 0.91
N SER A 51 1.09 -4.94 0.65
CA SER A 51 0.09 -5.06 1.71
C SER A 51 -0.24 -6.51 2.11
N SER A 52 0.44 -7.53 1.54
CA SER A 52 0.07 -8.93 1.72
C SER A 52 0.21 -9.44 3.16
N LYS A 53 1.29 -9.09 3.86
CA LYS A 53 1.49 -9.43 5.28
C LYS A 53 0.51 -8.67 6.17
N ILE A 54 0.32 -7.38 5.92
CA ILE A 54 -0.66 -6.55 6.63
C ILE A 54 -2.06 -7.13 6.47
N THR A 55 -2.42 -7.60 5.27
CA THR A 55 -3.71 -8.25 5.00
C THR A 55 -3.94 -9.50 5.85
N LYS A 56 -2.90 -10.30 6.10
CA LYS A 56 -2.97 -11.46 7.01
C LYS A 56 -3.16 -11.03 8.46
N VAL A 57 -2.45 -9.98 8.89
CA VAL A 57 -2.61 -9.38 10.23
C VAL A 57 -4.03 -8.85 10.41
N SER A 58 -4.57 -8.11 9.43
CA SER A 58 -5.94 -7.60 9.44
C SER A 58 -6.97 -8.72 9.56
N LYS A 59 -6.75 -9.86 8.90
CA LYS A 59 -7.61 -11.05 9.04
C LYS A 59 -7.57 -11.57 10.48
N LYS A 60 -6.37 -11.72 11.05
CA LYS A 60 -6.18 -12.22 12.41
C LYS A 60 -6.78 -11.27 13.45
N ILE A 61 -6.62 -9.95 13.30
CA ILE A 61 -7.24 -8.95 14.18
C ILE A 61 -8.76 -9.12 14.19
N ARG A 62 -9.37 -9.21 13.00
CA ARG A 62 -10.82 -9.40 12.88
C ARG A 62 -11.27 -10.71 13.53
N GLU A 63 -10.56 -11.81 13.28
CA GLU A 63 -10.89 -13.13 13.85
C GLU A 63 -10.72 -13.17 15.37
N VAL A 64 -9.67 -12.53 15.91
CA VAL A 64 -9.46 -12.42 17.36
C VAL A 64 -10.55 -11.56 18.00
N ALA A 65 -10.96 -10.45 17.39
CA ALA A 65 -12.07 -9.64 17.89
C ALA A 65 -13.38 -10.43 17.94
N LEU A 66 -13.68 -11.19 16.87
CA LEU A 66 -14.89 -12.00 16.76
C LEU A 66 -14.89 -13.17 17.77
N TRP A 67 -13.89 -14.04 17.70
CA TRP A 67 -13.84 -15.26 18.51
C TRP A 67 -13.52 -14.96 19.98
N GLY A 68 -12.64 -14.00 20.24
CA GLY A 68 -12.36 -13.52 21.59
C GLY A 68 -13.58 -12.87 22.23
N GLY A 69 -14.33 -12.07 21.47
CA GLY A 69 -15.59 -11.48 21.91
C GLY A 69 -16.64 -12.55 22.24
N LEU A 70 -16.84 -13.54 21.36
CA LEU A 70 -17.78 -14.65 21.60
C LEU A 70 -17.40 -15.50 22.80
N LEU A 71 -16.11 -15.81 22.97
CA LEU A 71 -15.61 -16.52 24.15
C LEU A 71 -15.92 -15.73 25.43
N TYR A 72 -15.67 -14.42 25.44
CA TYR A 72 -15.98 -13.57 26.59
C TYR A 72 -17.48 -13.51 26.89
N ILE A 73 -18.35 -13.48 25.87
CA ILE A 73 -19.80 -13.59 26.05
C ILE A 73 -20.15 -14.92 26.74
N GLY A 74 -19.54 -16.03 26.34
CA GLY A 74 -19.72 -17.33 27.00
C GLY A 74 -19.28 -17.34 28.46
N ILE A 75 -18.15 -16.71 28.78
CA ILE A 75 -17.66 -16.54 30.16
C ILE A 75 -18.68 -15.71 30.98
N ILE A 76 -19.19 -14.61 30.41
CA ILE A 76 -20.16 -13.76 31.08
C ILE A 76 -21.47 -14.51 31.34
N LEU A 77 -21.94 -15.30 30.38
CA LEU A 77 -23.11 -16.15 30.56
C LEU A 77 -22.89 -17.17 31.69
N TYR A 78 -21.71 -17.79 31.76
CA TYR A 78 -21.37 -18.70 32.85
C TYR A 78 -21.34 -17.99 34.23
N LEU A 79 -20.75 -16.80 34.31
CA LEU A 79 -20.75 -16.01 35.54
C LEU A 79 -22.16 -15.63 35.97
N TRP A 80 -23.01 -15.25 35.02
CA TRP A 80 -24.43 -14.97 35.26
C TRP A 80 -25.16 -16.19 35.83
N LEU A 81 -25.01 -17.37 35.20
CA LEU A 81 -25.66 -18.62 35.63
C LEU A 81 -25.19 -19.10 37.01
N THR A 82 -23.95 -18.76 37.40
CA THR A 82 -23.38 -19.12 38.71
C THR A 82 -23.60 -18.05 39.79
N GLY A 83 -24.38 -17.01 39.48
CA GLY A 83 -24.70 -15.93 40.43
C GLY A 83 -23.51 -15.04 40.77
N LYS A 84 -22.42 -15.09 39.99
CA LYS A 84 -21.23 -14.26 40.22
C LYS A 84 -21.46 -12.85 39.65
N PRO A 85 -20.87 -11.81 40.26
CA PRO A 85 -21.00 -10.45 39.76
C PRO A 85 -20.39 -10.32 38.35
N ILE A 86 -21.10 -9.62 37.47
CA ILE A 86 -20.66 -9.36 36.09
C ILE A 86 -20.18 -7.92 36.01
N SER A 87 -19.00 -7.70 35.44
CA SER A 87 -18.53 -6.35 35.11
C SER A 87 -19.28 -5.82 33.88
N PRO A 88 -20.03 -4.71 33.98
CA PRO A 88 -20.71 -4.11 32.83
C PRO A 88 -19.73 -3.70 31.71
N LEU A 89 -18.51 -3.30 32.08
CA LEU A 89 -17.46 -2.96 31.14
C LEU A 89 -16.99 -4.18 30.33
N ALA A 90 -16.84 -5.34 30.98
CA ALA A 90 -16.47 -6.58 30.29
C ALA A 90 -17.60 -7.04 29.35
N ALA A 91 -18.85 -6.93 29.77
CA ALA A 91 -20.01 -7.22 28.94
C ALA A 91 -20.09 -6.30 27.72
N GLY A 92 -20.04 -4.99 27.93
CA GLY A 92 -20.03 -4.01 26.85
C GLY A 92 -18.84 -4.19 25.89
N GLY A 93 -17.65 -4.41 26.43
CA GLY A 93 -16.44 -4.65 25.65
C GLY A 93 -16.50 -5.91 24.79
N SER A 94 -17.03 -7.02 25.33
CA SER A 94 -17.20 -8.27 24.58
C SER A 94 -18.19 -8.14 23.43
N LEU A 95 -19.32 -7.45 23.66
CA LEU A 95 -20.32 -7.17 22.63
C LEU A 95 -19.73 -6.25 21.55
N ALA A 96 -19.03 -5.19 21.95
CA ALA A 96 -18.36 -4.29 21.03
C ALA A 96 -17.32 -5.02 20.16
N ALA A 97 -16.53 -5.92 20.75
CA ALA A 97 -15.55 -6.73 20.02
C ALA A 97 -16.20 -7.64 18.96
N VAL A 98 -17.31 -8.29 19.31
CA VAL A 98 -18.09 -9.11 18.35
C VAL A 98 -18.66 -8.24 17.23
N LEU A 99 -19.29 -7.10 17.57
CA LEU A 99 -19.85 -6.18 16.59
C LEU A 99 -18.76 -5.66 15.63
N ILE A 100 -17.59 -5.30 16.15
CA ILE A 100 -16.43 -4.90 15.35
C ILE A 100 -16.00 -6.04 14.42
N GLY A 101 -15.84 -7.26 14.95
CA GLY A 101 -15.44 -8.41 14.14
C GLY A 101 -16.44 -8.75 13.03
N LEU A 102 -17.75 -8.61 13.28
CA LEU A 102 -18.83 -8.86 12.33
C LEU A 102 -18.95 -7.76 11.26
N THR A 103 -18.81 -6.49 11.65
CA THR A 103 -19.09 -5.35 10.76
C THR A 103 -17.86 -4.83 10.02
N MET A 104 -16.67 -4.88 10.62
CA MET A 104 -15.46 -4.37 9.98
C MET A 104 -14.98 -5.31 8.88
N LYS A 105 -15.00 -4.81 7.64
CA LYS A 105 -14.39 -5.48 6.50
C LYS A 105 -12.87 -5.56 6.72
N GLN A 106 -12.29 -6.72 6.43
CA GLN A 106 -10.83 -6.93 6.49
C GLN A 106 -10.05 -5.86 5.71
N GLY A 107 -10.60 -5.40 4.57
CA GLY A 107 -10.00 -4.33 3.77
C GLY A 107 -9.89 -3.00 4.51
N VAL A 108 -10.85 -2.64 5.37
CA VAL A 108 -10.82 -1.40 6.15
C VAL A 108 -9.70 -1.45 7.19
N ILE A 109 -9.55 -2.57 7.91
CA ILE A 109 -8.46 -2.77 8.87
C ILE A 109 -7.10 -2.73 8.16
N ARG A 110 -6.98 -3.39 7.00
CA ARG A 110 -5.76 -3.34 6.18
C ARG A 110 -5.43 -1.91 5.77
N ASN A 111 -6.40 -1.17 5.25
CA ASN A 111 -6.20 0.20 4.81
C ASN A 111 -5.76 1.09 5.96
N ALA A 112 -6.38 0.97 7.14
CA ALA A 112 -5.98 1.72 8.34
C ALA A 112 -4.53 1.40 8.75
N LEU A 113 -4.13 0.12 8.73
CA LEU A 113 -2.75 -0.27 9.05
C LEU A 113 -1.74 0.26 8.03
N VAL A 114 -2.06 0.25 6.73
CA VAL A 114 -1.22 0.86 5.68
C VAL A 114 -1.13 2.37 5.89
N SER A 115 -2.25 3.05 6.19
CA SER A 115 -2.24 4.48 6.49
C SER A 115 -1.44 4.81 7.74
N ALA A 116 -1.38 3.93 8.76
CA ALA A 116 -0.51 4.12 9.91
C ALA A 116 0.98 4.11 9.52
N VAL A 117 1.39 3.26 8.57
CA VAL A 117 2.74 3.33 7.99
C VAL A 117 2.96 4.66 7.27
N GLY A 118 1.97 5.13 6.52
CA GLY A 118 2.05 6.44 5.87
C GLY A 118 2.15 7.61 6.85
N LEU A 119 1.42 7.59 7.98
CA LEU A 119 1.53 8.58 9.05
C LEU A 119 2.94 8.57 9.68
N TYR A 120 3.52 7.39 9.87
CA TYR A 120 4.91 7.27 10.32
C TYR A 120 5.88 7.90 9.31
N LEU A 121 5.72 7.65 8.01
CA LEU A 121 6.53 8.28 6.97
C LEU A 121 6.37 9.81 6.93
N VAL A 122 5.14 10.32 7.11
CA VAL A 122 4.89 11.77 7.25
C VAL A 122 5.65 12.32 8.45
N SER A 123 5.54 11.68 9.61
CA SER A 123 6.24 12.11 10.82
C SER A 123 7.76 12.11 10.66
N LEU A 124 8.32 11.10 9.99
CA LEU A 124 9.75 11.06 9.66
C LEU A 124 10.12 12.18 8.70
N GLY A 125 9.38 12.34 7.60
CA GLY A 125 9.61 13.38 6.60
C GLY A 125 9.58 14.78 7.20
N THR A 126 8.63 15.07 8.08
CA THR A 126 8.58 16.38 8.76
C THR A 126 9.72 16.57 9.75
N THR A 127 10.16 15.52 10.44
CA THR A 127 11.27 15.61 11.42
C THR A 127 12.61 15.80 10.72
N MET A 128 12.76 15.20 9.54
CA MET A 128 13.97 15.30 8.71
C MET A 128 13.94 16.51 7.77
N GLU A 129 12.85 17.28 7.74
CA GLU A 129 12.62 18.37 6.79
C GLU A 129 12.62 17.93 5.30
N GLU A 130 12.32 16.64 5.06
CA GLU A 130 12.32 16.00 3.75
C GLU A 130 10.90 15.95 3.16
N LEU A 131 10.60 16.91 2.27
CA LEU A 131 9.26 17.05 1.68
C LEU A 131 8.87 15.84 0.82
N TRP A 132 9.82 15.18 0.14
CA TRP A 132 9.54 14.00 -0.67
C TRP A 132 9.09 12.81 0.18
N LEU A 133 9.69 12.62 1.36
CA LEU A 133 9.32 11.55 2.28
C LEU A 133 7.94 11.80 2.87
N THR A 134 7.64 13.08 3.18
CA THR A 134 6.30 13.51 3.58
C THR A 134 5.28 13.22 2.48
N GLY A 135 5.58 13.58 1.23
CA GLY A 135 4.73 13.31 0.07
C GLY A 135 4.47 11.82 -0.17
N LEU A 136 5.51 10.99 -0.01
CA LEU A 136 5.38 9.53 -0.07
C LEU A 136 4.46 9.01 1.04
N GLY A 137 4.61 9.53 2.27
CA GLY A 137 3.74 9.20 3.38
C GLY A 137 2.27 9.55 3.11
N VAL A 138 2.00 10.73 2.58
CA VAL A 138 0.65 11.16 2.15
C VAL A 138 0.08 10.22 1.09
N PHE A 139 0.88 9.84 0.08
CA PHE A 139 0.46 8.85 -0.91
C PHE A 139 0.09 7.51 -0.26
N VAL A 140 0.92 6.99 0.66
CA VAL A 140 0.65 5.72 1.36
C VAL A 140 -0.59 5.80 2.26
N ILE A 141 -0.90 6.98 2.82
CA ILE A 141 -2.15 7.22 3.56
C ILE A 141 -3.35 7.10 2.63
N ILE A 142 -3.33 7.76 1.48
CA ILE A 142 -4.49 7.93 0.59
C ILE A 142 -4.72 6.72 -0.31
N ALA A 143 -3.65 6.17 -0.90
CA ALA A 143 -3.70 5.08 -1.88
C ALA A 143 -4.66 3.94 -1.51
N PRO A 144 -4.58 3.30 -0.32
CA PRO A 144 -5.43 2.16 0.01
C PRO A 144 -6.94 2.45 0.06
N TRP A 145 -7.33 3.73 0.19
CA TRP A 145 -8.74 4.15 0.22
C TRP A 145 -9.31 4.48 -1.15
N LEU A 146 -8.46 4.54 -2.17
CA LEU A 146 -8.90 4.74 -3.54
C LEU A 146 -9.56 3.46 -4.09
N LYS A 147 -10.44 3.64 -5.07
CA LYS A 147 -10.99 2.50 -5.80
C LYS A 147 -9.84 1.82 -6.56
N HIS A 148 -9.74 0.49 -6.42
CA HIS A 148 -8.74 -0.29 -7.14
C HIS A 148 -8.80 -0.02 -8.66
N ARG A 149 -7.64 0.23 -9.28
CA ARG A 149 -7.51 0.65 -10.69
C ARG A 149 -8.22 1.98 -10.98
N GLY A 150 -8.09 2.91 -10.02
CA GLY A 150 -8.65 4.25 -10.01
C GLY A 150 -7.57 5.30 -10.27
N MET A 151 -7.40 6.25 -9.33
CA MET A 151 -6.46 7.37 -9.46
C MET A 151 -4.99 6.95 -9.51
N THR A 152 -4.62 5.88 -8.81
CA THR A 152 -3.27 5.28 -8.79
C THR A 152 -2.86 4.70 -10.15
N HIS A 153 -3.81 4.37 -11.02
CA HIS A 153 -3.52 3.83 -12.36
C HIS A 153 -3.76 4.90 -13.43
N THR A 154 -3.20 6.09 -13.22
CA THR A 154 -3.35 7.26 -14.12
C THR A 154 -2.01 7.86 -14.50
N VAL A 155 -1.98 8.57 -15.64
CA VAL A 155 -0.80 9.31 -16.11
C VAL A 155 -0.37 10.41 -15.13
N TRP A 156 -1.31 10.95 -14.35
CA TRP A 156 -1.08 12.00 -13.36
C TRP A 156 -0.16 11.55 -12.22
N MET A 157 -0.06 10.25 -11.99
CA MET A 157 0.87 9.72 -11.01
C MET A 157 2.33 9.76 -11.49
N LEU A 158 2.60 9.88 -12.79
CA LEU A 158 3.97 9.93 -13.29
C LEU A 158 4.72 11.20 -12.89
N PRO A 159 4.17 12.43 -13.06
CA PRO A 159 4.81 13.64 -12.54
C PRO A 159 4.95 13.64 -11.02
N LEU A 160 3.96 13.09 -10.30
CA LEU A 160 4.05 12.92 -8.85
C LEU A 160 5.23 12.02 -8.47
N TRP A 161 5.35 10.87 -9.14
CA TRP A 161 6.42 9.91 -8.86
C TRP A 161 7.80 10.43 -9.22
N TRP A 162 7.90 11.17 -10.33
CA TRP A 162 9.11 11.90 -10.69
C TRP A 162 9.49 12.93 -9.62
N TRP A 163 8.54 13.73 -9.13
CA TRP A 163 8.79 14.72 -8.06
C TRP A 163 9.23 14.07 -6.74
N LEU A 164 8.60 12.97 -6.33
CA LEU A 164 9.05 12.19 -5.18
C LEU A 164 10.46 11.65 -5.39
N GLY A 165 10.73 11.14 -6.59
CA GLY A 165 12.04 10.64 -6.98
C GLY A 165 13.12 11.73 -7.03
N LEU A 166 12.79 12.98 -7.40
CA LEU A 166 13.73 14.11 -7.39
C LEU A 166 14.21 14.44 -5.97
N GLY A 167 13.31 14.43 -4.98
CA GLY A 167 13.73 14.66 -3.60
C GLY A 167 14.59 13.52 -3.07
N LEU A 168 14.25 12.28 -3.42
CA LEU A 168 15.08 11.12 -3.06
C LEU A 168 16.46 11.15 -3.76
N GLU A 169 16.50 11.56 -5.02
CA GLU A 169 17.73 11.76 -5.81
C GLU A 169 18.65 12.78 -5.15
N GLN A 170 18.12 13.93 -4.74
CA GLN A 170 18.88 14.97 -4.02
C GLN A 170 19.38 14.47 -2.65
N TYR A 171 18.55 13.72 -1.93
CA TYR A 171 18.90 13.14 -0.65
C TYR A 171 20.03 12.10 -0.74
N LEU A 172 19.93 11.19 -1.73
CA LEU A 172 20.93 10.14 -1.94
C LEU A 172 22.18 10.64 -2.68
N LYS A 173 22.09 11.78 -3.38
CA LYS A 173 23.11 12.30 -4.31
C LYS A 173 23.46 11.30 -5.41
N LEU A 174 22.44 10.61 -5.92
CA LEU A 174 22.57 9.62 -7.00
C LEU A 174 21.70 10.04 -8.18
N ASP A 175 22.36 10.46 -9.26
CA ASP A 175 21.68 10.95 -10.46
C ASP A 175 20.80 9.86 -11.10
N GLY A 176 19.65 10.28 -11.65
CA GLY A 176 18.75 9.39 -12.39
C GLY A 176 17.79 8.55 -11.53
N ILE A 177 17.82 8.69 -10.21
CA ILE A 177 16.85 8.07 -9.29
C ILE A 177 15.42 8.54 -9.59
N ALA A 178 15.21 9.82 -9.92
CA ALA A 178 13.91 10.36 -10.27
C ALA A 178 13.32 9.69 -11.51
N PHE A 179 14.15 9.51 -12.54
CA PHE A 179 13.75 8.84 -13.78
C PHE A 179 13.48 7.36 -13.54
N THR A 180 14.33 6.73 -12.74
CA THR A 180 14.20 5.32 -12.37
C THR A 180 12.91 5.04 -11.61
N ALA A 181 12.56 5.89 -10.66
CA ALA A 181 11.30 5.80 -9.94
C ALA A 181 10.11 5.97 -10.90
N MET A 182 10.11 7.02 -11.73
CA MET A 182 9.05 7.30 -12.70
C MET A 182 8.88 6.14 -13.70
N LEU A 183 9.97 5.60 -14.26
CA LEU A 183 9.94 4.47 -15.18
C LEU A 183 9.46 3.19 -14.49
N GLY A 184 9.86 2.96 -13.24
CA GLY A 184 9.34 1.85 -12.44
C GLY A 184 7.81 1.91 -12.32
N TYR A 185 7.26 3.08 -11.98
CA TYR A 185 5.81 3.30 -11.93
C TYR A 185 5.14 3.14 -13.30
N LEU A 186 5.73 3.72 -14.34
CA LEU A 186 5.25 3.63 -15.72
C LEU A 186 5.19 2.18 -16.19
N SER A 187 6.19 1.36 -15.82
CA SER A 187 6.26 -0.05 -16.19
C SER A 187 5.05 -0.84 -15.68
N HIS A 188 4.52 -0.48 -14.50
CA HIS A 188 3.28 -1.06 -13.98
C HIS A 188 2.09 -0.72 -14.88
N LEU A 189 1.92 0.57 -15.22
CA LEU A 189 0.81 1.04 -16.05
C LEU A 189 0.86 0.46 -17.46
N ALA A 190 2.06 0.40 -18.05
CA ALA A 190 2.30 -0.22 -19.35
C ALA A 190 1.95 -1.71 -19.31
N ALA A 191 2.45 -2.44 -18.31
CA ALA A 191 2.15 -3.85 -18.12
C ALA A 191 0.65 -4.11 -17.96
N ASP A 192 -0.05 -3.33 -17.13
CA ASP A 192 -1.50 -3.49 -16.96
C ASP A 192 -2.30 -3.09 -18.22
N THR A 193 -1.77 -2.23 -19.09
CA THR A 193 -2.40 -1.89 -20.39
C THR A 193 -2.41 -3.10 -21.34
N LEU A 194 -1.45 -4.01 -21.21
CA LEU A 194 -1.39 -5.26 -21.97
C LEU A 194 -2.34 -6.34 -21.43
N THR A 195 -3.11 -6.06 -20.37
CA THR A 195 -4.08 -6.99 -19.80
C THR A 195 -5.49 -6.74 -20.35
N PRO A 196 -6.38 -7.77 -20.33
CA PRO A 196 -7.78 -7.59 -20.73
C PRO A 196 -8.53 -6.50 -19.95
N SER A 197 -8.11 -6.24 -18.71
CA SER A 197 -8.66 -5.20 -17.84
C SER A 197 -8.21 -3.79 -18.22
N GLY A 198 -6.99 -3.64 -18.75
CA GLY A 198 -6.39 -2.36 -19.13
C GLY A 198 -6.15 -1.40 -17.96
N VAL A 199 -5.84 -0.15 -18.32
CA VAL A 199 -5.56 0.98 -17.41
C VAL A 199 -6.38 2.21 -17.81
N LYS A 200 -6.89 2.94 -16.82
CA LYS A 200 -7.63 4.19 -17.03
C LYS A 200 -6.69 5.40 -16.98
N TRP A 201 -5.79 5.49 -17.96
CA TRP A 201 -4.74 6.52 -18.01
C TRP A 201 -5.20 7.94 -17.70
N LEU A 202 -6.39 8.33 -18.14
CA LEU A 202 -6.93 9.69 -18.05
C LEU A 202 -8.04 9.84 -16.99
N TYR A 203 -8.22 8.90 -16.06
CA TYR A 203 -9.14 9.09 -14.94
C TYR A 203 -8.67 10.27 -14.06
N PRO A 204 -9.55 11.14 -13.53
CA PRO A 204 -11.02 11.07 -13.56
C PRO A 204 -11.68 11.72 -14.79
N LEU A 205 -10.91 12.38 -15.66
CA LEU A 205 -11.42 13.05 -16.86
C LEU A 205 -12.10 12.07 -17.82
N MET A 206 -11.52 10.88 -17.99
CA MET A 206 -12.10 9.81 -18.79
C MET A 206 -12.13 8.50 -17.99
N LYS A 207 -13.28 7.84 -17.99
CA LYS A 207 -13.46 6.52 -17.33
C LYS A 207 -13.10 5.34 -18.23
N LYS A 208 -12.74 5.58 -19.50
CA LYS A 208 -12.39 4.56 -20.48
C LYS A 208 -11.09 3.87 -20.07
N SER A 209 -11.11 2.54 -20.08
CA SER A 209 -9.90 1.73 -19.92
C SER A 209 -9.24 1.54 -21.28
N PHE A 210 -7.96 1.89 -21.39
CA PHE A 210 -7.14 1.60 -22.55
C PHE A 210 -6.50 0.23 -22.37
N LYS A 211 -6.61 -0.60 -23.39
CA LYS A 211 -6.08 -1.96 -23.40
C LYS A 211 -5.58 -2.33 -24.78
N LEU A 212 -4.48 -3.06 -24.83
CA LEU A 212 -3.95 -3.70 -26.02
C LEU A 212 -4.17 -5.20 -25.86
N LYS A 213 -4.82 -5.82 -26.85
CA LYS A 213 -4.87 -7.28 -26.93
C LYS A 213 -3.58 -7.72 -27.63
N LEU A 214 -2.66 -8.27 -26.85
CA LEU A 214 -1.57 -9.10 -27.37
C LEU A 214 -2.06 -10.55 -27.48
#